data_AF-A0A519SJK3-F1
#
_entry.id   AF-A0A519SJK3-F1
#
_cell.length_a   1.000
_cell.length_b   1.000
_cell.length_c   1.000
_cell.angle_alpha   90.00
_cell.angle_beta   90.00
_cell.angle_gamma   90.00
#
_symmetry.space_group_name_H-M   'P 1'
#
loop_
_entity.id
_entity.type
_entity.pdbx_description
1 polymer ?
#
loop_
_entity_poly.entity_id
_entity_poly.type
_entity_poly.pdbx_seq_one_letter_code
_entity_poly.pdbx_strand_id
1 'polypeptide(L)'
;MFLEELSGPDVVIIDDMDREVQSLQQTLTEKGISTEYIKVDLAGDMPDHGIINTIKLIFLDLNYTTGYGSSFDPYYCAELVSRVVPKGKQYYLVAWTKDVDKAEAVIEVLKEQNLMPVSYASKQKEHYRIADNAYNIEQLLTELNNEFDKVIAVDHYYGEIIEVEQECVLINCLLDQEKGIYQIRRFDKVPFENYIELKAGNFISIRCVTKPGSRTFEFFNETEDQSSLFKKPNYFSGLENSRFFTEK
;
A
#
# COMPACT_ATOMS: atom_id res chain seq x y z
N MET A 1 11.72 13.77 -7.60
CA MET A 1 10.85 13.30 -8.68
C MET A 1 10.79 11.79 -8.52
N PHE A 2 9.68 11.23 -8.07
CA PHE A 2 9.51 9.82 -7.74
C PHE A 2 10.10 8.87 -8.81
N LEU A 3 9.90 9.17 -10.10
CA LEU A 3 10.43 8.36 -11.19
C LEU A 3 11.96 8.38 -11.33
N GLU A 4 12.66 9.41 -10.83
CA GLU A 4 14.13 9.47 -10.79
C GLU A 4 14.73 8.56 -9.70
N GLU A 5 13.93 8.13 -8.72
CA GLU A 5 14.34 7.20 -7.66
C GLU A 5 14.20 5.73 -8.08
N LEU A 6 13.69 5.45 -9.29
CA LEU A 6 13.58 4.10 -9.85
C LEU A 6 14.93 3.63 -10.43
N SER A 7 15.35 2.42 -10.05
CA SER A 7 16.60 1.76 -10.44
C SER A 7 16.43 0.23 -10.39
N GLY A 8 16.54 -0.48 -11.51
CA GLY A 8 16.35 -1.95 -11.57
C GLY A 8 14.89 -2.37 -11.85
N PRO A 9 14.47 -3.62 -11.58
CA PRO A 9 13.11 -4.11 -11.84
C PRO A 9 12.14 -3.52 -10.81
N ASP A 10 11.91 -2.23 -10.96
CA ASP A 10 11.14 -1.40 -10.04
C ASP A 10 9.72 -1.17 -10.54
N VAL A 11 9.48 -1.43 -11.84
CA VAL A 11 8.18 -1.26 -12.49
C VAL A 11 7.64 -2.61 -12.93
N VAL A 12 6.43 -2.93 -12.52
CA VAL A 12 5.66 -4.06 -13.04
C VAL A 12 4.52 -3.54 -13.89
N ILE A 13 4.28 -4.19 -15.03
CA ILE A 13 3.16 -3.89 -15.91
C ILE A 13 2.30 -5.15 -16.00
N ILE A 14 1.03 -5.04 -15.67
CA ILE A 14 0.05 -6.12 -15.70
C ILE A 14 -1.05 -5.73 -16.68
N ASP A 15 -1.13 -6.45 -17.80
CA ASP A 15 -2.00 -6.10 -18.94
C ASP A 15 -2.30 -7.36 -19.76
N ASP A 16 -3.39 -7.39 -20.51
CA ASP A 16 -3.74 -8.50 -21.41
C ASP A 16 -3.22 -8.28 -22.86
N MET A 17 -2.92 -7.03 -23.23
CA MET A 17 -2.59 -6.63 -24.60
C MET A 17 -1.13 -6.20 -24.77
N ASP A 18 -0.28 -7.10 -25.31
CA ASP A 18 1.15 -6.83 -25.60
C ASP A 18 1.37 -5.51 -26.36
N ARG A 19 0.50 -5.24 -27.33
CA ARG A 19 0.57 -4.03 -28.17
C ARG A 19 0.35 -2.74 -27.40
N GLU A 20 -0.47 -2.76 -26.34
CA GLU A 20 -0.75 -1.57 -25.54
C GLU A 20 0.42 -1.25 -24.60
N VAL A 21 1.09 -2.30 -24.11
CA VAL A 21 2.24 -2.22 -23.20
C VAL A 21 3.53 -1.78 -23.88
N GLN A 22 3.69 -2.04 -25.18
CA GLN A 22 4.93 -1.81 -25.91
C GLN A 22 5.46 -0.37 -25.79
N SER A 23 4.56 0.63 -25.93
CA SER A 23 4.95 2.04 -25.80
C SER A 23 5.49 2.36 -24.40
N LEU A 24 4.85 1.81 -23.36
CA LEU A 24 5.24 1.99 -21.97
C LEU A 24 6.61 1.37 -21.68
N GLN A 25 6.82 0.11 -22.08
CA GLN A 25 8.09 -0.59 -21.90
C GLN A 25 9.24 0.11 -22.64
N GLN A 26 9.01 0.55 -23.88
CA GLN A 26 10.03 1.23 -24.66
C GLN A 26 10.46 2.53 -23.98
N THR A 27 9.51 3.41 -23.62
CA THR A 27 9.84 4.68 -22.96
C THR A 27 10.53 4.48 -21.61
N LEU A 28 10.10 3.50 -20.81
CA LEU A 28 10.76 3.20 -19.53
C LEU A 28 12.18 2.66 -19.74
N THR A 29 12.39 1.79 -20.73
CA THR A 29 13.71 1.27 -21.09
C THR A 29 14.65 2.37 -21.57
N GLU A 30 14.16 3.31 -22.39
CA GLU A 30 14.92 4.48 -22.85
C GLU A 30 15.37 5.38 -21.69
N LYS A 31 14.62 5.39 -20.58
CA LYS A 31 14.97 6.07 -19.33
C LYS A 31 15.85 5.23 -18.39
N GLY A 32 16.26 4.02 -18.80
CA GLY A 32 17.08 3.11 -18.00
C GLY A 32 16.31 2.39 -16.87
N ILE A 33 14.98 2.37 -16.93
CA ILE A 33 14.12 1.72 -15.95
C ILE A 33 13.78 0.30 -16.44
N SER A 34 14.08 -0.71 -15.64
CA SER A 34 13.73 -2.10 -15.99
C SER A 34 12.26 -2.37 -15.66
N THR A 35 11.58 -3.05 -16.57
CA THR A 35 10.16 -3.41 -16.42
C THR A 35 10.00 -4.92 -16.40
N GLU A 36 9.17 -5.44 -15.50
CA GLU A 36 8.62 -6.79 -15.58
C GLU A 36 7.21 -6.71 -16.18
N TYR A 37 6.93 -7.47 -17.23
CA TYR A 37 5.59 -7.51 -17.85
C TYR A 37 4.93 -8.85 -17.58
N ILE A 38 3.75 -8.80 -16.98
CA ILE A 38 2.92 -9.96 -16.66
C ILE A 38 1.70 -9.90 -17.55
N LYS A 39 1.69 -10.78 -18.56
CA LYS A 39 0.57 -10.92 -19.47
C LYS A 39 -0.58 -11.66 -18.79
N VAL A 40 -1.76 -11.07 -18.80
CA VAL A 40 -2.99 -11.68 -18.28
C VAL A 40 -3.75 -12.35 -19.43
N ASP A 41 -4.11 -13.62 -19.26
CA ASP A 41 -5.03 -14.30 -20.17
C ASP A 41 -6.45 -14.21 -19.60
N LEU A 42 -7.31 -13.40 -20.22
CA LEU A 42 -8.68 -13.17 -19.75
C LEU A 42 -9.56 -14.44 -19.78
N ALA A 43 -9.18 -15.44 -20.60
CA ALA A 43 -9.86 -16.73 -20.71
C ALA A 43 -9.07 -17.88 -20.06
N GLY A 44 -7.89 -17.58 -19.50
CA GLY A 44 -6.98 -18.54 -18.92
C GLY A 44 -6.96 -18.52 -17.40
N ASP A 45 -6.02 -19.26 -16.85
CA ASP A 45 -5.74 -19.25 -15.41
C ASP A 45 -5.00 -17.97 -15.01
N MET A 46 -5.13 -17.60 -13.73
CA MET A 46 -4.36 -16.51 -13.11
C MET A 46 -2.86 -16.72 -13.40
N PRO A 47 -2.13 -15.71 -13.93
CA PRO A 47 -0.72 -15.87 -14.25
C PRO A 47 0.09 -16.28 -13.01
N ASP A 48 0.99 -17.24 -13.20
CA ASP A 48 1.92 -17.66 -12.16
C ASP A 48 3.14 -16.72 -12.17
N HIS A 49 3.36 -16.04 -11.05
CA HIS A 49 4.48 -15.13 -10.88
C HIS A 49 4.88 -15.06 -9.41
N GLY A 50 6.19 -14.99 -9.15
CA GLY A 50 6.75 -14.86 -7.81
C GLY A 50 6.78 -13.41 -7.30
N ILE A 51 7.09 -13.26 -6.00
CA ILE A 51 7.25 -11.95 -5.38
C ILE A 51 8.45 -11.20 -5.97
N ILE A 52 8.27 -9.90 -6.24
CA ILE A 52 9.32 -8.99 -6.73
C ILE A 52 9.73 -8.04 -5.60
N ASN A 53 10.83 -8.36 -4.91
CA ASN A 53 11.27 -7.60 -3.72
C ASN A 53 11.66 -6.13 -4.00
N THR A 54 12.00 -5.81 -5.25
CA THR A 54 12.43 -4.47 -5.69
C THR A 54 11.28 -3.57 -6.14
N ILE A 55 10.06 -4.10 -6.24
CA ILE A 55 8.91 -3.38 -6.80
C ILE A 55 8.69 -2.02 -6.13
N LYS A 56 8.48 -0.98 -6.94
CA LYS A 56 8.18 0.38 -6.50
C LYS A 56 6.94 0.95 -7.19
N LEU A 57 6.65 0.52 -8.42
CA LEU A 57 5.54 1.00 -9.23
C LEU A 57 4.87 -0.16 -9.95
N ILE A 58 3.54 -0.14 -9.98
CA ILE A 58 2.72 -1.07 -10.76
C ILE A 58 1.86 -0.27 -11.73
N PHE A 59 1.89 -0.64 -13.00
CA PHE A 59 0.83 -0.31 -13.95
C PHE A 59 -0.10 -1.52 -14.05
N LEU A 60 -1.36 -1.32 -13.71
CA LEU A 60 -2.39 -2.35 -13.71
C LEU A 60 -3.49 -1.95 -14.70
N ASP A 61 -3.70 -2.76 -15.73
CA ASP A 61 -4.96 -2.73 -16.46
C ASP A 61 -6.03 -3.51 -15.70
N LEU A 62 -7.21 -2.92 -15.59
CA LEU A 62 -8.34 -3.53 -14.92
C LEU A 62 -8.97 -4.57 -15.84
N ASN A 63 -8.70 -5.83 -15.53
CA ASN A 63 -9.14 -6.96 -16.32
C ASN A 63 -10.56 -7.40 -15.91
N TYR A 64 -11.35 -7.78 -16.91
CA TYR A 64 -12.66 -8.37 -16.73
C TYR A 64 -12.52 -9.87 -16.97
N THR A 65 -12.96 -10.69 -16.01
CA THR A 65 -13.05 -12.15 -16.21
C THR A 65 -13.89 -12.42 -17.46
N THR A 66 -13.55 -13.43 -18.26
CA THR A 66 -14.34 -13.72 -19.48
C THR A 66 -15.60 -14.53 -19.17
N GLY A 67 -16.72 -13.98 -19.61
CA GLY A 67 -18.03 -14.63 -19.72
C GLY A 67 -18.97 -13.65 -20.43
N TYR A 68 -19.90 -14.13 -21.26
CA TYR A 68 -20.94 -13.23 -21.78
C TYR A 68 -21.72 -12.65 -20.59
N GLY A 69 -21.57 -11.34 -20.35
CA GLY A 69 -22.17 -10.65 -19.19
C GLY A 69 -21.35 -10.74 -17.89
N SER A 70 -20.06 -11.05 -17.94
CA SER A 70 -19.20 -11.03 -16.76
C SER A 70 -19.08 -9.63 -16.17
N SER A 71 -19.33 -9.54 -14.86
CA SER A 71 -19.12 -8.33 -14.07
C SER A 71 -17.64 -8.15 -13.78
N PHE A 72 -17.21 -6.88 -13.67
CA PHE A 72 -15.91 -6.54 -13.11
C PHE A 72 -15.70 -7.25 -11.76
N ASP A 73 -14.53 -7.87 -11.58
CA ASP A 73 -14.15 -8.54 -10.34
C ASP A 73 -12.90 -7.85 -9.73
N PRO A 74 -13.06 -7.02 -8.69
CA PRO A 74 -11.93 -6.34 -8.05
C PRO A 74 -11.00 -7.32 -7.31
N TYR A 75 -11.49 -8.48 -6.87
CA TYR A 75 -10.67 -9.48 -6.18
C TYR A 75 -9.65 -10.11 -7.11
N TYR A 76 -10.03 -10.36 -8.36
CA TYR A 76 -9.11 -10.84 -9.39
C TYR A 76 -7.95 -9.86 -9.60
N CYS A 77 -8.25 -8.57 -9.74
CA CYS A 77 -7.23 -7.52 -9.92
C CYS A 77 -6.34 -7.36 -8.68
N ALA A 78 -6.91 -7.43 -7.47
CA ALA A 78 -6.14 -7.38 -6.24
C ALA A 78 -5.22 -8.61 -6.07
N GLU A 79 -5.67 -9.78 -6.48
CA GLU A 79 -4.88 -11.02 -6.45
C GLU A 79 -3.69 -10.97 -7.44
N LEU A 80 -3.83 -10.31 -8.59
CA LEU A 80 -2.69 -10.06 -9.49
C LEU A 80 -1.59 -9.25 -8.78
N VAL A 81 -1.98 -8.24 -8.00
CA VAL A 81 -1.05 -7.42 -7.22
C VAL A 81 -0.46 -8.20 -6.05
N SER A 82 -1.27 -9.01 -5.34
CA SER A 82 -0.85 -9.79 -4.16
C SER A 82 0.28 -10.77 -4.47
N ARG A 83 0.31 -11.31 -5.70
CA ARG A 83 1.35 -12.26 -6.15
C ARG A 83 2.72 -11.62 -6.33
N VAL A 84 2.76 -10.35 -6.69
CA VAL A 84 4.02 -9.65 -7.00
C VAL A 84 4.53 -8.78 -5.87
N VAL A 85 3.62 -8.27 -5.02
CA VAL A 85 3.98 -7.35 -3.92
C VAL A 85 4.27 -8.15 -2.65
N PRO A 86 5.50 -8.07 -2.08
CA PRO A 86 5.76 -8.61 -0.76
C PRO A 86 4.89 -7.91 0.30
N LYS A 87 4.44 -8.66 1.32
CA LYS A 87 3.71 -8.06 2.45
C LYS A 87 4.50 -6.92 3.08
N GLY A 88 3.83 -5.81 3.37
CA GLY A 88 4.43 -4.62 3.98
C GLY A 88 5.34 -3.80 3.05
N LYS A 89 5.56 -4.23 1.79
CA LYS A 89 6.33 -3.47 0.82
C LYS A 89 5.59 -2.20 0.44
N GLN A 90 6.31 -1.08 0.48
CA GLN A 90 5.82 0.19 -0.06
C GLN A 90 5.96 0.21 -1.58
N TYR A 91 4.88 0.57 -2.26
CA TYR A 91 4.81 0.70 -3.71
C TYR A 91 3.73 1.73 -4.10
N TYR A 92 3.76 2.14 -5.36
CA TYR A 92 2.76 2.99 -5.99
C TYR A 92 1.98 2.19 -7.03
N LEU A 93 0.70 2.50 -7.18
CA LEU A 93 -0.18 1.82 -8.13
C LEU A 93 -0.75 2.81 -9.14
N VAL A 94 -0.70 2.46 -10.42
CA VAL A 94 -1.37 3.18 -11.49
C VAL A 94 -2.38 2.23 -12.11
N ALA A 95 -3.66 2.46 -11.85
CA ALA A 95 -4.73 1.82 -12.62
C ALA A 95 -4.77 2.48 -14.00
N TRP A 96 -4.02 1.93 -14.95
CA TRP A 96 -3.93 2.44 -16.31
C TRP A 96 -4.86 1.62 -17.18
N THR A 97 -6.09 2.10 -17.33
CA THR A 97 -7.19 1.28 -17.84
C THR A 97 -8.19 2.10 -18.67
N LYS A 98 -9.19 1.44 -19.25
CA LYS A 98 -10.32 2.10 -19.92
C LYS A 98 -11.42 2.51 -18.93
N ASP A 99 -11.57 1.79 -17.83
CA ASP A 99 -12.65 1.97 -16.84
C ASP A 99 -12.11 2.48 -15.50
N VAL A 100 -11.71 3.75 -15.50
CA VAL A 100 -11.07 4.42 -14.34
C VAL A 100 -11.95 4.47 -13.09
N ASP A 101 -13.28 4.37 -13.23
CA ASP A 101 -14.25 4.35 -12.13
C ASP A 101 -14.18 3.07 -11.29
N LYS A 102 -13.58 2.00 -11.82
CA LYS A 102 -13.44 0.71 -11.14
C LYS A 102 -12.21 0.61 -10.25
N ALA A 103 -11.26 1.54 -10.38
CA ALA A 103 -10.00 1.49 -9.64
C ALA A 103 -10.22 1.47 -8.12
N GLU A 104 -11.17 2.25 -7.61
CA GLU A 104 -11.45 2.36 -6.17
C GLU A 104 -11.85 1.02 -5.55
N ALA A 105 -12.64 0.21 -6.26
CA ALA A 105 -13.04 -1.10 -5.78
C ALA A 105 -11.85 -2.05 -5.60
N VAL A 106 -10.81 -1.94 -6.44
CA VAL A 106 -9.57 -2.71 -6.27
C VAL A 106 -8.78 -2.22 -5.05
N ILE A 107 -8.74 -0.91 -4.83
CA ILE A 107 -8.05 -0.33 -3.66
C ILE A 107 -8.67 -0.81 -2.35
N GLU A 108 -10.00 -0.87 -2.26
CA GLU A 108 -10.69 -1.39 -1.07
C GLU A 108 -10.33 -2.86 -0.81
N VAL A 109 -10.28 -3.70 -1.84
CA VAL A 109 -9.84 -5.10 -1.66
C VAL A 109 -8.37 -5.18 -1.25
N LEU A 110 -7.48 -4.37 -1.83
CA LEU A 110 -6.06 -4.33 -1.43
C LEU A 110 -5.89 -3.88 0.02
N LYS A 111 -6.76 -2.99 0.52
CA LYS A 111 -6.79 -2.57 1.91
C LYS A 111 -7.20 -3.72 2.83
N GLU A 112 -8.25 -4.48 2.48
CA GLU A 112 -8.66 -5.69 3.22
C GLU A 112 -7.53 -6.72 3.31
N GLN A 113 -6.68 -6.80 2.28
CA GLN A 113 -5.55 -7.71 2.20
C GLN A 113 -4.25 -7.17 2.84
N ASN A 114 -4.27 -6.00 3.49
CA ASN A 114 -3.08 -5.32 4.02
C ASN A 114 -1.99 -5.06 2.96
N LEU A 115 -2.40 -4.79 1.71
CA LEU A 115 -1.53 -4.56 0.54
C LEU A 115 -1.76 -3.19 -0.09
N MET A 116 -2.31 -2.24 0.66
CA MET A 116 -2.64 -0.92 0.13
C MET A 116 -1.38 -0.17 -0.36
N PRO A 117 -1.39 0.46 -1.55
CA PRO A 117 -0.25 1.25 -2.04
C PRO A 117 -0.04 2.51 -1.20
N VAL A 118 1.15 3.12 -1.28
CA VAL A 118 1.47 4.43 -0.65
C VAL A 118 0.59 5.53 -1.23
N SER A 119 0.43 5.51 -2.55
CA SER A 119 -0.50 6.33 -3.28
C SER A 119 -0.87 5.59 -4.56
N TYR A 120 -2.05 5.87 -5.08
CA TYR A 120 -2.48 5.36 -6.37
C TYR A 120 -2.99 6.47 -7.27
N ALA A 121 -2.98 6.22 -8.57
CA ALA A 121 -3.55 7.08 -9.60
C ALA A 121 -4.40 6.23 -10.55
N SER A 122 -5.53 6.78 -11.00
CA SER A 122 -6.36 6.16 -12.04
C SER A 122 -6.23 6.98 -13.31
N LYS A 123 -5.74 6.35 -14.39
CA LYS A 123 -5.35 7.02 -15.63
C LYS A 123 -6.02 6.32 -16.82
N GLN A 124 -6.83 7.07 -17.55
CA GLN A 124 -7.56 6.53 -18.70
C GLN A 124 -6.61 6.37 -19.90
N LYS A 125 -6.44 5.14 -20.40
CA LYS A 125 -5.54 4.83 -21.54
C LYS A 125 -5.77 5.75 -22.74
N GLU A 126 -7.03 5.96 -23.10
CA GLU A 126 -7.44 6.77 -24.25
C GLU A 126 -7.01 8.24 -24.18
N HIS A 127 -6.81 8.80 -22.98
CA HIS A 127 -6.31 10.18 -22.84
C HIS A 127 -4.88 10.35 -23.36
N TYR A 128 -4.11 9.26 -23.43
CA TYR A 128 -2.73 9.29 -23.88
C TYR A 128 -2.57 8.72 -25.30
N ARG A 129 -3.63 8.23 -25.94
CA ARG A 129 -3.52 7.59 -27.26
C ARG A 129 -3.13 8.62 -28.32
N ILE A 130 -2.06 8.34 -29.06
CA ILE A 130 -1.58 9.18 -30.18
C ILE A 130 -1.79 8.52 -31.54
N ALA A 131 -1.82 7.19 -31.60
CA ALA A 131 -2.15 6.41 -32.79
C ALA A 131 -2.62 5.00 -32.37
N ASP A 132 -2.90 4.13 -33.35
CA ASP A 132 -3.22 2.73 -33.09
C ASP A 132 -2.08 2.05 -32.32
N ASN A 133 -2.35 1.75 -31.04
CA ASN A 133 -1.43 1.12 -30.09
C ASN A 133 -0.18 1.95 -29.75
N ALA A 134 -0.24 3.27 -29.93
CA ALA A 134 0.82 4.18 -29.50
C ALA A 134 0.27 5.19 -28.48
N TYR A 135 1.00 5.39 -27.39
CA TYR A 135 0.61 6.25 -26.29
C TYR A 135 1.68 7.30 -25.95
N ASN A 136 1.27 8.49 -25.54
CA ASN A 136 2.13 9.55 -25.04
C ASN A 136 2.53 9.26 -23.58
N ILE A 137 3.49 8.35 -23.42
CA ILE A 137 3.96 7.90 -22.11
C ILE A 137 4.71 9.00 -21.35
N GLU A 138 5.41 9.89 -22.04
CA GLU A 138 6.08 11.03 -21.39
C GLU A 138 5.09 11.95 -20.65
N GLN A 139 3.93 12.20 -21.27
CA GLN A 139 2.86 12.95 -20.61
C GLN A 139 2.33 12.18 -19.38
N LEU A 140 2.04 10.88 -19.53
CA LEU A 140 1.59 10.03 -18.41
C LEU A 140 2.56 10.08 -17.23
N LEU A 141 3.85 9.86 -17.49
CA LEU A 141 4.91 9.87 -16.47
C LEU A 141 5.06 11.24 -15.81
N THR A 142 4.95 12.33 -16.58
CA THR A 142 4.99 13.70 -16.04
C THR A 142 3.82 13.95 -15.08
N GLU A 143 2.61 13.55 -15.45
CA GLU A 143 1.44 13.68 -14.59
C GLU A 143 1.56 12.83 -13.31
N LEU A 144 2.04 11.59 -13.44
CA LEU A 144 2.26 10.71 -12.29
C LEU A 144 3.30 11.28 -11.32
N ASN A 145 4.40 11.85 -11.82
CA ASN A 145 5.36 12.56 -10.98
C ASN A 145 4.70 13.70 -10.20
N ASN A 146 3.90 14.54 -10.86
CA ASN A 146 3.21 15.64 -10.20
C ASN A 146 2.20 15.17 -9.13
N GLU A 147 1.63 13.98 -9.29
CA GLU A 147 0.71 13.38 -8.32
C GLU A 147 1.44 12.74 -7.14
N PHE A 148 2.48 11.97 -7.40
CA PHE A 148 3.22 11.22 -6.38
C PHE A 148 4.24 12.07 -5.62
N ASP A 149 4.84 13.10 -6.24
CA ASP A 149 5.74 14.06 -5.56
C ASP A 149 5.01 14.89 -4.48
N LYS A 150 3.67 14.85 -4.42
CA LYS A 150 2.89 15.44 -3.32
C LYS A 150 3.01 14.63 -2.03
N VAL A 151 3.53 13.40 -2.06
CA VAL A 151 3.79 12.62 -0.85
C VAL A 151 5.08 13.12 -0.21
N ILE A 152 4.96 13.74 0.96
CA ILE A 152 6.10 14.33 1.69
C ILE A 152 6.78 13.28 2.56
N ALA A 153 6.00 12.45 3.25
CA ALA A 153 6.50 11.44 4.17
C ALA A 153 5.49 10.29 4.32
N VAL A 154 6.03 9.09 4.55
CA VAL A 154 5.28 7.88 4.87
C VAL A 154 5.88 7.29 6.14
N ASP A 155 5.15 7.37 7.25
CA ASP A 155 5.56 6.80 8.52
C ASP A 155 4.80 5.50 8.77
N HIS A 156 5.50 4.46 9.23
CA HIS A 156 4.89 3.21 9.70
C HIS A 156 5.22 3.03 11.18
N TYR A 157 4.21 2.74 11.99
CA TYR A 157 4.41 2.42 13.40
C TYR A 157 3.33 1.47 13.91
N TYR A 158 3.69 0.70 14.94
CA TYR A 158 2.74 -0.15 15.64
C TYR A 158 1.93 0.64 16.68
N GLY A 159 0.71 0.20 16.94
CA GLY A 159 -0.15 0.71 17.97
C GLY A 159 -0.73 -0.39 18.84
N GLU A 160 -0.75 -0.20 20.15
CA GLU A 160 -1.52 -1.03 21.08
C GLU A 160 -2.84 -0.31 21.39
N ILE A 161 -3.98 -0.96 21.16
CA ILE A 161 -5.29 -0.44 21.55
C ILE A 161 -5.36 -0.48 23.08
N ILE A 162 -5.38 0.68 23.72
CA ILE A 162 -5.46 0.79 25.18
C ILE A 162 -6.92 0.70 25.62
N GLU A 163 -7.79 1.45 24.96
CA GLU A 163 -9.18 1.64 25.36
C GLU A 163 -10.06 1.90 24.14
N VAL A 164 -11.25 1.31 24.14
CA VAL A 164 -12.28 1.50 23.11
C VAL A 164 -13.47 2.17 23.78
N GLU A 165 -13.70 3.42 23.44
CA GLU A 165 -14.85 4.19 23.90
C GLU A 165 -15.99 4.14 22.87
N GLN A 166 -17.08 4.86 23.15
CA GLN A 166 -18.25 4.90 22.28
C GLN A 166 -17.91 5.47 20.90
N GLU A 167 -17.23 6.61 20.85
CA GLU A 167 -16.95 7.38 19.61
C GLU A 167 -15.47 7.40 19.21
N CYS A 168 -14.58 6.90 20.06
CA CYS A 168 -13.14 6.97 19.82
C CYS A 168 -12.38 5.77 20.36
N VAL A 169 -11.14 5.65 19.91
CA VAL A 169 -10.18 4.61 20.32
C VAL A 169 -8.91 5.30 20.80
N LEU A 170 -8.42 4.90 21.97
CA LEU A 170 -7.12 5.32 22.50
C LEU A 170 -6.07 4.28 22.14
N ILE A 171 -4.99 4.74 21.51
CA ILE A 171 -3.95 3.87 20.96
C ILE A 171 -2.59 4.36 21.43
N ASN A 172 -1.79 3.47 22.01
CA ASN A 172 -0.40 3.72 22.34
C ASN A 172 0.44 3.49 21.08
N CYS A 173 0.86 4.55 20.40
CA CYS A 173 1.64 4.46 19.16
C CYS A 173 3.14 4.43 19.45
N LEU A 174 3.86 3.43 18.94
CA LEU A 174 5.33 3.35 18.99
C LEU A 174 5.94 4.12 17.80
N LEU A 175 6.21 5.41 17.99
CA LEU A 175 6.67 6.30 16.90
C LEU A 175 8.14 6.08 16.51
N ASP A 176 8.97 5.63 17.43
CA ASP A 176 10.38 5.33 17.19
C ASP A 176 10.75 4.07 17.97
N GLN A 177 10.92 2.96 17.27
CA GLN A 177 11.23 1.65 17.87
C GLN A 177 12.63 1.62 18.48
N GLU A 178 13.61 2.29 17.86
CA GLU A 178 14.99 2.29 18.36
C GLU A 178 15.13 3.13 19.63
N LYS A 179 14.45 4.28 19.67
CA LYS A 179 14.46 5.17 20.83
C LYS A 179 13.40 4.83 21.87
N GLY A 180 12.48 3.91 21.56
CA GLY A 180 11.34 3.58 22.42
C GLY A 180 10.45 4.81 22.69
N ILE A 181 10.16 5.60 21.66
CA ILE A 181 9.29 6.78 21.79
C ILE A 181 7.85 6.35 21.56
N TYR A 182 7.03 6.55 22.58
CA TYR A 182 5.60 6.24 22.55
C TYR A 182 4.76 7.52 22.62
N GLN A 183 3.61 7.51 21.95
CA GLN A 183 2.62 8.56 22.06
C GLN A 183 1.21 7.95 22.13
N ILE A 184 0.48 8.26 23.19
CA ILE A 184 -0.94 7.93 23.25
C ILE A 184 -1.71 8.91 22.36
N ARG A 185 -2.46 8.37 21.40
CA ARG A 185 -3.30 9.15 20.47
C ARG A 185 -4.74 8.70 20.56
N ARG A 186 -5.64 9.68 20.40
CA ARG A 186 -7.09 9.46 20.29
C ARG A 186 -7.48 9.56 18.83
N PHE A 187 -8.19 8.56 18.34
CA PHE A 187 -8.74 8.53 16.99
C PHE A 187 -10.26 8.36 17.05
N ASP A 188 -10.97 8.98 16.11
CA ASP A 188 -12.38 8.69 15.90
C ASP A 188 -12.55 7.22 15.53
N LYS A 189 -13.70 6.62 15.85
CA LYS A 189 -13.94 5.18 15.63
C LYS A 189 -14.26 4.83 14.18
N VAL A 190 -14.85 5.77 13.44
CA VAL A 190 -15.30 5.60 12.04
C VAL A 190 -14.23 4.97 11.12
N PRO A 191 -12.95 5.40 11.15
CA PRO A 191 -11.90 4.81 10.30
C PRO A 191 -11.58 3.33 10.57
N PHE A 192 -12.05 2.75 11.68
CA PHE A 192 -11.78 1.38 12.09
C PHE A 192 -12.93 0.42 11.78
N GLU A 193 -14.12 0.94 11.46
CA GLU A 193 -15.34 0.15 11.28
C GLU A 193 -15.16 -0.89 10.17
N ASN A 194 -15.57 -2.14 10.42
CA ASN A 194 -15.51 -3.28 9.49
C ASN A 194 -14.12 -3.82 9.13
N TYR A 195 -13.04 -3.09 9.43
CA TYR A 195 -11.68 -3.50 9.05
C TYR A 195 -10.80 -3.90 10.23
N ILE A 196 -11.03 -3.35 11.43
CA ILE A 196 -10.15 -3.54 12.59
C ILE A 196 -10.88 -4.18 13.77
N GLU A 197 -10.26 -5.18 14.39
CA GLU A 197 -10.78 -5.77 15.63
C GLU A 197 -10.48 -4.84 16.82
N LEU A 198 -11.44 -3.97 17.12
CA LEU A 198 -11.35 -3.01 18.22
C LEU A 198 -11.52 -3.68 19.59
N LYS A 199 -10.41 -4.10 20.18
CA LYS A 199 -10.35 -4.66 21.52
C LYS A 199 -9.10 -4.18 22.24
N ALA A 200 -9.25 -3.80 23.52
CA ALA A 200 -8.10 -3.44 24.34
C ALA A 200 -7.08 -4.59 24.42
N GLY A 201 -5.81 -4.26 24.25
CA GLY A 201 -4.69 -5.20 24.15
C GLY A 201 -4.44 -5.75 22.75
N ASN A 202 -5.28 -5.45 21.76
CA ASN A 202 -4.98 -5.79 20.37
C ASN A 202 -3.91 -4.83 19.81
N PHE A 203 -3.10 -5.37 18.89
CA PHE A 203 -2.09 -4.61 18.18
C PHE A 203 -2.55 -4.32 16.77
N ILE A 204 -2.20 -3.14 16.29
CA ILE A 204 -2.46 -2.70 14.92
C ILE A 204 -1.20 -2.10 14.31
N SER A 205 -1.12 -2.18 13.00
CA SER A 205 -0.19 -1.41 12.19
C SER A 205 -0.86 -0.09 11.78
N ILE A 206 -0.14 1.02 11.89
CA ILE A 206 -0.60 2.35 11.52
C ILE A 206 0.35 2.90 10.46
N ARG A 207 -0.21 3.19 9.29
CA ARG A 207 0.49 3.93 8.24
C ARG A 207 0.01 5.35 8.21
N CYS A 208 0.95 6.28 8.06
CA CYS A 208 0.67 7.69 8.06
C CYS A 208 1.28 8.36 6.84
N VAL A 209 0.43 8.80 5.92
CA VAL A 209 0.85 9.46 4.69
C VAL A 209 0.66 10.97 4.85
N THR A 210 1.74 11.72 4.71
CA THR A 210 1.73 13.19 4.81
C THR A 210 1.79 13.81 3.42
N LYS A 211 0.82 14.68 3.11
CA LYS A 211 0.75 15.49 1.89
C LYS A 211 0.60 16.98 2.26
N PRO A 212 0.86 17.94 1.35
CA PRO A 212 0.61 19.35 1.63
C PRO A 212 -0.83 19.59 2.11
N GLY A 213 -0.99 20.07 3.35
CA GLY A 213 -2.28 20.41 3.94
C GLY A 213 -3.11 19.24 4.48
N SER A 214 -2.62 17.99 4.42
CA SER A 214 -3.36 16.83 4.91
C SER A 214 -2.46 15.71 5.42
N ARG A 215 -2.94 14.96 6.41
CA ARG A 215 -2.29 13.72 6.87
C ARG A 215 -3.34 12.62 6.95
N THR A 216 -3.11 11.53 6.25
CA THR A 216 -4.02 10.38 6.20
C THR A 216 -3.46 9.27 7.09
N PHE A 217 -4.32 8.72 7.94
CA PHE A 217 -4.00 7.57 8.79
C PHE A 217 -4.74 6.36 8.28
N GLU A 218 -4.02 5.27 8.10
CA GLU A 218 -4.54 3.99 7.67
C GLU A 218 -4.18 2.96 8.72
N PHE A 219 -5.13 2.09 9.04
CA PHE A 219 -5.03 1.12 10.13
C PHE A 219 -5.16 -0.28 9.54
N PHE A 220 -4.35 -1.20 10.05
CA PHE A 220 -4.30 -2.59 9.62
C PHE A 220 -4.26 -3.51 10.85
N ASN A 221 -5.00 -4.62 10.82
CA ASN A 221 -4.90 -5.62 11.89
C ASN A 221 -3.51 -6.25 11.86
N GLU A 222 -2.88 -6.35 13.02
CA GLU A 222 -1.65 -7.09 13.16
C GLU A 222 -1.96 -8.52 13.60
N THR A 223 -1.45 -9.50 12.85
CA THR A 223 -1.68 -10.92 13.16
C THR A 223 -0.65 -11.48 14.13
N GLU A 224 0.52 -10.84 14.22
CA GLU A 224 1.58 -11.24 15.13
C GLU A 224 1.44 -10.54 16.49
N ASP A 225 1.81 -11.24 17.57
CA ASP A 225 1.82 -10.63 18.91
C ASP A 225 2.98 -9.63 19.02
N GLN A 226 2.64 -8.34 19.03
CA GLN A 226 3.60 -7.25 19.20
C GLN A 226 3.81 -6.84 20.67
N SER A 227 3.31 -7.60 21.64
CA SER A 227 3.40 -7.27 23.07
C SER A 227 4.83 -6.96 23.54
N SER A 228 5.84 -7.60 22.96
CA SER A 228 7.24 -7.34 23.27
C SER A 228 7.68 -5.91 22.99
N LEU A 229 7.10 -5.26 21.96
CA LEU A 229 7.37 -3.88 21.58
C LEU A 229 6.75 -2.86 22.53
N PHE A 230 5.80 -3.26 23.36
CA PHE A 230 5.09 -2.36 24.28
C PHE A 230 5.39 -2.66 25.76
N LYS A 231 6.23 -3.67 26.04
CA LYS A 231 6.73 -3.92 27.40
C LYS A 231 7.62 -2.76 27.84
N LYS A 232 7.13 -2.00 28.81
CA LYS A 232 7.94 -1.01 29.52
C LYS A 232 9.17 -1.70 30.10
N PRO A 233 10.39 -1.17 29.89
CA PRO A 233 11.56 -1.67 30.60
C PRO A 233 11.27 -1.63 32.10
N ASN A 234 11.45 -2.75 32.80
CA ASN A 234 11.40 -2.75 34.24
C ASN A 234 12.69 -2.10 34.75
N TYR A 235 12.71 -0.76 34.83
CA TYR A 235 13.86 0.00 35.34
C TYR A 235 14.23 -0.36 36.79
N PHE A 236 13.39 -1.16 37.47
CA PHE A 236 13.58 -1.62 38.83
C PHE A 236 13.94 -3.11 38.94
N SER A 237 14.10 -3.83 37.82
CA SER A 237 14.54 -5.22 37.84
C SER A 237 15.93 -5.32 38.49
N GLY A 238 16.06 -6.08 39.58
CA GLY A 238 17.30 -6.17 40.37
C GLY A 238 17.43 -5.15 41.52
N LEU A 239 16.52 -4.18 41.63
CA LEU A 239 16.41 -3.25 42.77
C LEU A 239 15.38 -3.72 43.82
N GLU A 240 14.85 -4.93 43.66
CA GLU A 240 13.82 -5.53 44.54
C GLU A 240 14.28 -5.64 46.01
N ASN A 241 15.59 -5.71 46.25
CA ASN A 241 16.21 -5.71 47.59
C ASN A 241 16.84 -4.37 47.99
N SER A 242 16.59 -3.29 47.24
CA SER A 242 17.11 -1.97 47.59
C SER A 242 16.30 -1.34 48.73
N ARG A 243 16.97 -0.51 49.54
CA ARG A 243 16.35 0.16 50.70
C ARG A 243 15.12 0.99 50.35
N PHE A 244 15.02 1.45 49.09
CA PHE A 244 13.90 2.22 48.58
C PHE A 244 12.56 1.45 48.54
N PHE A 245 12.58 0.12 48.46
CA PHE A 245 11.37 -0.72 48.39
C PHE A 245 11.13 -1.58 49.63
N THR A 246 12.03 -1.50 50.63
CA THR A 246 12.01 -2.35 51.83
C THR A 246 11.70 -1.60 53.13
N GLU A 247 11.52 -0.28 53.08
CA GLU A 247 11.02 0.48 54.23
C GLU A 247 9.49 0.39 54.29
N LYS A 248 9.00 -0.18 55.40
CA LYS A 248 7.60 -0.42 55.74
C LYS A 248 6.84 0.85 56.11
#